data_AF-A4NYE3-F1
#
_entry.id   AF-A4NYE3-F1
#
_cell.length_a   1.000
_cell.length_b   1.000
_cell.length_c   1.000
_cell.angle_alpha   90.00
_cell.angle_beta   90.00
_cell.angle_gamma   90.00
#
_symmetry.space_group_name_H-M   'P 1'
#
loop_
_entity.id
_entity.type
_entity.pdbx_description
1 polymer ?
#
loop_
_entity_poly.entity_id
_entity_poly.type
_entity_poly.pdbx_seq_one_letter_code
_entity_poly.pdbx_strand_id
1 'polypeptide(L)'
;MQKLFNYVSETSGMPILGKIDAPKHDYSSLREVFEITLEHEKLVTSKINELVEVTFENKDYSTFNFLQWYVAEQHEEEKLFSGIIDRFNLVGEDGKGLFFIDRELATLE
;
A
#
# COMPACT_ATOMS: atom_id res chain seq x y z
N MET A 1 0.62 -9.40 -5.26
CA MET A 1 1.89 -9.96 -5.83
C MET A 1 1.68 -10.91 -7.02
N GLN A 2 0.80 -11.92 -6.94
CA GLN A 2 0.61 -12.90 -8.05
C GLN A 2 0.22 -12.26 -9.39
N LYS A 3 -0.60 -11.20 -9.37
CA LYS A 3 -1.03 -10.49 -10.59
C LYS A 3 0.14 -9.89 -11.38
N LEU A 4 1.17 -9.34 -10.71
CA LEU A 4 2.41 -8.88 -11.36
C LEU A 4 3.20 -10.05 -11.95
N PHE A 5 3.39 -11.13 -11.19
CA PHE A 5 4.12 -12.32 -11.66
C PHE A 5 3.46 -12.95 -12.90
N ASN A 6 2.14 -13.07 -12.89
CA ASN A 6 1.39 -13.62 -14.02
C ASN A 6 1.53 -12.72 -15.25
N TYR A 7 1.35 -11.40 -15.10
CA TYR A 7 1.48 -10.47 -16.21
C TYR A 7 2.88 -10.46 -16.85
N VAL A 8 3.94 -10.49 -16.03
CA VAL A 8 5.32 -10.62 -16.53
C VAL A 8 5.50 -11.92 -17.30
N SER A 9 4.95 -13.03 -16.81
CA SER A 9 5.03 -14.33 -17.49
C SER A 9 4.25 -14.34 -18.81
N GLU A 10 3.07 -13.71 -18.84
CA GLU A 10 2.22 -13.57 -20.03
C GLU A 10 2.87 -12.71 -21.13
N THR A 11 3.68 -11.71 -20.73
CA THR A 11 4.48 -10.88 -21.64
C THR A 11 5.81 -11.53 -22.06
N SER A 12 5.95 -12.85 -21.83
CA SER A 12 7.17 -13.65 -22.11
C SER A 12 8.41 -13.22 -21.30
N GLY A 13 8.21 -12.44 -20.24
CA GLY A 13 9.25 -12.13 -19.26
C GLY A 13 9.40 -13.26 -18.23
N MET A 14 10.58 -13.35 -17.61
CA MET A 14 10.81 -14.22 -16.47
C MET A 14 10.74 -13.39 -15.19
N PRO A 15 9.70 -13.56 -14.35
CA PRO A 15 9.65 -12.84 -13.08
C PRO A 15 10.72 -13.40 -12.13
N ILE A 16 11.52 -12.50 -11.55
CA ILE A 16 12.65 -12.85 -10.67
C ILE A 16 12.34 -12.35 -9.26
N LEU A 17 12.44 -13.24 -8.29
CA LEU A 17 12.35 -12.88 -6.88
C LEU A 17 13.73 -12.48 -6.35
N GLY A 18 13.83 -11.26 -5.83
CA GLY A 18 15.01 -10.78 -5.13
C GLY A 18 15.02 -11.17 -3.65
N LYS A 19 15.96 -10.59 -2.90
CA LYS A 19 15.98 -10.67 -1.44
C LYS A 19 14.79 -9.90 -0.87
N ILE A 20 14.12 -10.48 0.12
CA ILE A 20 13.11 -9.80 0.93
C ILE A 20 13.73 -9.57 2.30
N ASP A 21 13.84 -8.31 2.70
CA ASP A 21 14.34 -7.96 4.03
C ASP A 21 13.28 -8.25 5.10
N ALA A 22 13.74 -8.59 6.30
CA ALA A 22 12.84 -8.86 7.41
C ALA A 22 12.06 -7.58 7.79
N PRO A 23 10.76 -7.67 8.09
CA PRO A 23 9.99 -6.51 8.51
C PRO A 23 10.48 -6.02 9.89
N LYS A 24 10.24 -4.75 10.18
CA LYS A 24 10.34 -4.21 11.54
C LYS A 24 9.35 -4.98 12.43
N HIS A 25 9.76 -5.27 13.67
CA HIS A 25 8.97 -6.07 14.61
C HIS A 25 8.87 -5.46 16.01
N ASP A 26 9.45 -4.27 16.20
CA ASP A 26 9.40 -3.52 17.45
C ASP A 26 8.81 -2.13 17.18
N TYR A 27 7.82 -1.73 17.97
CA TYR A 27 7.03 -0.51 17.79
C TYR A 27 6.69 0.08 19.16
N SER A 28 6.79 1.40 19.26
CA SER A 28 6.53 2.18 20.47
C SER A 28 5.04 2.39 20.74
N SER A 29 4.18 2.37 19.71
CA SER A 29 2.73 2.49 19.85
C SER A 29 1.97 1.85 18.68
N LEU A 30 0.66 1.64 18.85
CA LEU A 30 -0.22 1.21 17.76
C LEU A 30 -0.29 2.27 16.65
N ARG A 31 -0.25 3.56 17.01
CA ARG A 31 -0.21 4.65 16.03
C ARG A 31 1.03 4.56 15.15
N GLU A 32 2.20 4.29 15.74
CA GLU A 32 3.44 4.13 14.97
C GLU A 32 3.32 3.03 13.91
N VAL A 33 2.64 1.93 14.22
CA VAL A 33 2.39 0.85 13.25
C VAL A 33 1.65 1.41 12.03
N PHE A 34 0.55 2.13 12.23
CA PHE A 34 -0.25 2.69 11.13
C PHE A 34 0.46 3.82 10.38
N GLU A 35 1.28 4.64 11.07
CA GLU A 35 2.07 5.69 10.42
C GLU A 35 3.12 5.05 9.49
N ILE A 36 3.81 4.01 9.96
CA ILE A 36 4.78 3.26 9.14
C ILE A 36 4.08 2.57 7.97
N THR A 37 2.89 2.01 8.17
CA THR A 37 2.13 1.38 7.08
C THR A 37 1.69 2.41 6.05
N LEU A 38 1.20 3.59 6.46
CA LEU A 38 0.82 4.66 5.53
C LEU A 38 2.02 5.14 4.69
N GLU A 39 3.20 5.30 5.32
CA GLU A 39 4.42 5.65 4.58
C GLU A 39 4.87 4.53 3.64
N HIS A 40 4.66 3.26 4.02
CA HIS A 40 4.90 2.13 3.13
C HIS A 40 3.96 2.16 1.91
N GLU A 41 2.66 2.42 2.11
CA GLU A 41 1.71 2.52 1.00
C GLU A 41 2.03 3.67 0.05
N LYS A 42 2.39 4.85 0.56
CA LYS A 42 2.88 5.95 -0.28
C LYS A 42 4.11 5.58 -1.09
N LEU A 43 5.03 4.81 -0.49
CA LEU A 43 6.20 4.30 -1.21
C LEU A 43 5.78 3.36 -2.34
N VAL A 44 4.86 2.43 -2.09
CA VAL A 44 4.33 1.51 -3.10
C VAL A 44 3.64 2.29 -4.23
N THR A 45 2.80 3.28 -3.91
CA THR A 45 2.18 4.18 -4.89
C THR A 45 3.22 4.90 -5.74
N SER A 46 4.29 5.43 -5.13
CA SER A 46 5.39 6.03 -5.88
C SER A 46 6.01 5.04 -6.86
N LYS A 47 6.21 3.77 -6.46
CA LYS A 47 6.74 2.73 -7.35
C LYS A 47 5.78 2.35 -8.48
N ILE A 48 4.47 2.34 -8.25
CA ILE A 48 3.49 2.14 -9.31
C ILE A 48 3.49 3.32 -10.28
N ASN A 49 3.57 4.56 -9.80
CA ASN A 49 3.64 5.74 -10.64
C ASN A 49 4.92 5.79 -11.49
N GLU A 50 6.07 5.45 -10.90
CA GLU A 50 7.34 5.28 -11.63
C GLU A 50 7.18 4.27 -12.79
N LEU A 51 6.51 3.14 -12.56
CA LEU A 51 6.24 2.17 -13.62
C LEU A 51 5.31 2.73 -14.70
N VAL A 52 4.26 3.46 -14.32
CA VAL A 52 3.34 4.11 -15.26
C VAL A 52 4.08 5.11 -16.15
N GLU A 53 4.98 5.93 -15.60
CA GLU A 53 5.81 6.86 -16.37
C GLU A 53 6.65 6.12 -17.44
N VAL A 54 7.31 5.02 -17.04
CA VAL A 54 8.10 4.18 -17.97
C VAL A 54 7.23 3.63 -19.11
N THR A 55 5.96 3.30 -18.86
CA THR A 55 5.06 2.85 -19.94
C THR A 55 4.82 3.93 -20.99
N PHE A 56 4.72 5.20 -20.59
CA PHE A 56 4.55 6.32 -21.53
C PHE A 56 5.81 6.57 -22.35
N GLU A 57 6.98 6.53 -21.72
CA GLU A 57 8.28 6.68 -22.40
C GLU A 57 8.47 5.63 -23.51
N ASN A 58 8.05 4.40 -23.25
CA ASN A 58 8.18 3.27 -24.16
C ASN A 58 6.96 3.06 -25.06
N LYS A 59 5.91 3.86 -24.91
CA LYS A 59 4.60 3.70 -25.58
C LYS A 59 3.99 2.31 -25.36
N ASP A 60 4.20 1.73 -24.18
CA ASP A 60 3.63 0.45 -23.78
C ASP A 60 2.22 0.64 -23.20
N TYR A 61 1.25 0.75 -24.10
CA TYR A 61 -0.15 0.91 -23.73
C TYR A 61 -0.75 -0.33 -23.06
N SER A 62 -0.16 -1.52 -23.27
CA SER A 62 -0.65 -2.76 -22.65
C SER A 62 -0.32 -2.77 -21.16
N THR A 63 0.94 -2.51 -20.82
CA THR A 63 1.38 -2.42 -19.41
C THR A 63 0.71 -1.24 -18.73
N PHE A 64 0.53 -0.10 -19.42
CA PHE A 64 -0.22 1.03 -18.88
C PHE A 64 -1.63 0.62 -18.43
N ASN A 65 -2.38 -0.06 -19.30
CA ASN A 65 -3.74 -0.52 -18.99
C ASN A 65 -3.74 -1.53 -17.84
N PHE A 66 -2.78 -2.46 -17.81
CA PHE A 66 -2.61 -3.41 -16.72
C PHE A 66 -2.38 -2.72 -15.36
N LEU A 67 -1.52 -1.70 -15.33
CA LEU A 67 -1.17 -0.96 -14.12
C LEU A 67 -2.32 -0.11 -13.56
N GLN A 68 -3.36 0.21 -14.36
CA GLN A 68 -4.48 1.02 -13.88
C GLN A 68 -5.22 0.39 -12.70
N TRP A 69 -5.25 -0.94 -12.61
CA TRP A 69 -5.81 -1.60 -11.44
C TRP A 69 -5.02 -1.28 -10.18
N TYR A 70 -3.68 -1.26 -10.24
CA TYR A 70 -2.83 -0.92 -9.10
C TYR A 70 -2.93 0.55 -8.73
N VAL A 71 -3.05 1.44 -9.73
CA VAL A 71 -3.27 2.88 -9.47
C VAL A 71 -4.58 3.10 -8.70
N ALA A 72 -5.66 2.43 -9.11
CA ALA A 72 -6.94 2.51 -8.41
C ALA A 72 -6.87 1.89 -7.02
N GLU A 73 -6.21 0.75 -6.87
CA GLU A 73 -6.04 0.07 -5.58
C GLU A 73 -5.28 0.94 -4.58
N GLN A 74 -4.12 1.49 -4.97
CA GLN A 74 -3.31 2.34 -4.11
C GLN A 74 -4.06 3.60 -3.65
N HIS A 75 -4.99 4.12 -4.45
CA HIS A 75 -5.83 5.23 -4.04
C HIS A 75 -6.74 4.88 -2.86
N GLU A 76 -7.36 3.70 -2.89
CA GLU A 76 -8.20 3.24 -1.77
C GLU A 76 -7.36 2.85 -0.55
N GLU A 77 -6.19 2.22 -0.74
CA GLU A 77 -5.26 1.90 0.35
C GLU A 77 -4.77 3.16 1.08
N GLU A 78 -4.27 4.17 0.36
CA GLU A 78 -3.80 5.41 1.01
C GLU A 78 -4.93 6.14 1.75
N LYS A 79 -6.14 6.14 1.19
CA LYS A 79 -7.33 6.71 1.82
C LYS A 79 -7.72 5.94 3.09
N LEU A 80 -7.67 4.62 3.05
CA LEU A 80 -7.94 3.76 4.19
C LEU A 80 -6.98 4.07 5.34
N PHE A 81 -5.67 4.03 5.07
CA PHE A 81 -4.67 4.27 6.11
C PHE A 81 -4.64 5.71 6.60
N SER A 82 -4.85 6.69 5.72
CA SER A 82 -5.00 8.09 6.14
C SER A 82 -6.22 8.27 7.06
N GLY A 83 -7.34 7.61 6.73
CA GLY A 83 -8.54 7.61 7.57
C GLY A 83 -8.29 7.04 8.97
N ILE A 84 -7.49 5.97 9.08
CA ILE A 84 -7.07 5.39 10.36
C ILE A 84 -6.25 6.41 11.19
N ILE A 85 -5.28 7.08 10.58
CA ILE A 85 -4.49 8.13 11.24
C ILE A 85 -5.36 9.30 11.69
N ASP A 86 -6.33 9.71 10.88
CA ASP A 86 -7.27 10.78 11.25
C ASP A 86 -8.10 10.42 12.49
N ARG A 87 -8.46 9.15 12.67
CA ARG A 87 -9.15 8.68 13.87
C ARG A 87 -8.26 8.80 15.10
N PHE A 88 -6.98 8.42 15.01
CA PHE A 88 -6.01 8.66 16.09
C PHE A 88 -5.90 10.14 16.44
N ASN A 89 -5.92 11.03 15.43
CA ASN A 89 -5.91 12.47 15.66
C ASN A 89 -7.20 12.98 16.35
N LEU A 90 -8.33 12.32 16.12
CA LEU A 90 -9.63 12.70 16.69
C LEU A 90 -9.80 12.24 18.15
N VAL A 91 -9.54 10.96 18.44
CA VAL A 91 -9.83 10.37 19.76
C VAL A 91 -8.62 10.30 20.68
N GLY A 92 -7.41 10.48 20.14
CA GLY A 92 -6.16 10.36 20.86
C GLY A 92 -5.76 8.91 21.16
N GLU A 93 -4.70 8.76 21.94
CA GLU A 93 -4.05 7.47 22.24
C GLU A 93 -4.23 7.04 23.70
N ASP A 94 -5.19 7.63 24.42
CA ASP A 94 -5.52 7.20 25.77
C ASP A 94 -6.24 5.84 25.76
N GLY A 95 -6.35 5.19 26.92
CA GLY A 95 -6.92 3.84 27.00
C GLY A 95 -8.36 3.72 26.47
N LYS A 96 -9.15 4.82 26.50
CA LYS A 96 -10.49 4.84 25.92
C LYS A 96 -10.43 5.01 24.39
N GLY A 97 -9.60 5.93 23.91
CA GLY A 97 -9.34 6.16 22.49
C GLY A 97 -8.89 4.89 21.79
N LEU A 98 -7.92 4.17 22.36
CA LEU A 98 -7.45 2.90 21.79
C LEU A 98 -8.55 1.83 21.72
N PHE A 99 -9.43 1.73 22.73
CA PHE A 99 -10.56 0.80 22.68
C PHE A 99 -11.58 1.17 21.59
N PHE A 100 -11.80 2.46 21.33
CA PHE A 100 -12.64 2.91 20.22
C PHE A 100 -12.01 2.59 18.86
N ILE A 101 -10.71 2.86 18.71
CA ILE A 101 -9.97 2.53 17.49
C ILE A 101 -10.04 1.04 17.20
N ASP A 102 -9.74 0.18 18.18
CA ASP A 102 -9.81 -1.28 18.01
C ASP A 102 -11.17 -1.76 17.50
N ARG A 103 -12.26 -1.26 18.10
CA ARG A 103 -13.62 -1.58 17.67
C ARG A 103 -13.94 -1.14 16.25
N GLU A 104 -13.39 -0.02 15.84
CA GLU A 104 -13.64 0.53 14.51
C GLU A 104 -12.80 -0.17 13.44
N LEU A 105 -11.55 -0.51 13.76
CA LEU A 105 -10.70 -1.36 12.92
C LEU A 105 -11.35 -2.71 12.64
N ALA A 106 -12.08 -3.27 13.60
CA ALA A 106 -12.85 -4.51 13.42
C ALA A 106 -14.00 -4.40 12.42
N THR A 107 -14.37 -3.19 11.98
CA THR A 107 -15.42 -2.92 10.99
C THR A 107 -14.91 -2.45 9.64
N LEU A 108 -13.58 -2.44 9.44
CA LEU A 108 -12.99 -2.13 8.14
C LEU A 108 -13.31 -3.27 7.16
N GLU A 109 -13.83 -2.89 5.98
CA GLU A 109 -14.04 -3.77 4.82
C GLU A 109 -12.98 -3.49 3.76
#